data_AF-A0A645J5F3-F1
#
_entry.id   AF-A0A645J5F3-F1
#
_cell.length_a   1.000
_cell.length_b   1.000
_cell.length_c   1.000
_cell.angle_alpha   90.00
_cell.angle_beta   90.00
_cell.angle_gamma   90.00
#
_symmetry.space_group_name_H-M   'P 1'
#
loop_
_entity.id
_entity.type
_entity.pdbx_description
1 polymer ?
#
loop_
_entity_poly.entity_id
_entity_poly.type
_entity_poly.pdbx_seq_one_letter_code
_entity_poly.pdbx_strand_id
1 'polypeptide(L)'
;MKFKGKSTVYAWLGRSNIEIHNYSLDSSSLDRVKDAIDDKDITVYAEVRLTEKEQVDRINVYVQDAEGKFEEFNEDKNTVRIITASGNRFTFNTATKPTINISGVASGKWNDLAVGKSVKLTFNSDGLLKSVEG
;
A
#
# COMPACT_ATOMS: atom_id res chain seq x y z
N MET A 1 1.46 16.92 1.70
CA MET A 1 0.87 15.97 2.65
C MET A 1 0.56 16.70 3.95
N LYS A 2 -0.66 16.54 4.48
CA LYS A 2 -1.12 17.14 5.74
C LYS A 2 -1.71 16.01 6.57
N PHE A 3 -1.17 15.75 7.76
CA PHE A 3 -1.73 14.76 8.67
C PHE A 3 -2.69 15.44 9.63
N LYS A 4 -3.88 14.87 9.82
CA LYS A 4 -4.89 15.40 10.75
C LYS A 4 -5.07 14.40 11.90
N GLY A 5 -4.63 14.80 13.09
CA GLY A 5 -4.98 14.15 14.35
C GLY A 5 -6.18 14.83 15.01
N LYS A 6 -6.59 14.37 16.20
CA LYS A 6 -7.75 14.85 16.98
C LYS A 6 -7.86 16.37 17.21
N SER A 7 -6.85 17.19 16.87
CA SER A 7 -6.92 18.64 17.00
C SER A 7 -5.95 19.47 16.12
N THR A 8 -4.99 18.88 15.41
CA THR A 8 -3.91 19.67 14.78
C THR A 8 -3.53 19.13 13.40
N VAL A 9 -3.28 20.06 12.47
CA VAL A 9 -2.79 19.79 11.11
C VAL A 9 -1.31 20.13 11.06
N TYR A 10 -0.46 19.13 10.80
CA TYR A 10 0.98 19.35 10.66
C TYR A 10 1.34 19.50 9.17
N ALA A 11 1.91 20.67 8.82
CA ALA A 11 2.35 20.95 7.47
C ALA A 11 3.71 20.30 7.19
N TRP A 12 3.80 19.58 6.07
CA TRP A 12 5.06 19.05 5.58
C TRP A 12 6.00 20.20 5.16
N LEU A 13 6.97 20.52 5.99
CA LEU A 13 7.95 21.58 5.75
C LEU A 13 9.30 21.02 5.26
N GLY A 14 9.28 20.03 4.37
CA GLY A 14 10.30 19.74 3.34
C GLY A 14 11.81 19.78 3.64
N ARG A 15 12.29 19.92 4.88
CA ARG A 15 13.71 20.07 5.18
C ARG A 15 14.20 18.94 6.07
N SER A 16 14.91 18.03 5.42
CA SER A 16 15.99 17.15 5.89
C SER A 16 15.77 16.36 7.19
N ASN A 17 15.77 15.02 7.02
CA ASN A 17 15.93 13.94 8.03
C ASN A 17 14.67 13.19 8.46
N ILE A 18 13.53 13.36 7.77
CA ILE A 18 12.33 12.56 8.06
C ILE A 18 12.49 11.16 7.48
N GLU A 19 12.40 10.16 8.34
CA GLU A 19 12.38 8.76 7.94
C GLU A 19 10.95 8.35 7.55
N ILE A 20 10.78 7.87 6.32
CA ILE A 20 9.52 7.28 5.84
C ILE A 20 9.75 5.79 5.73
N HIS A 21 8.97 5.03 6.49
CA HIS A 21 8.97 3.58 6.40
C HIS A 21 7.67 3.10 5.79
N ASN A 22 7.75 2.50 4.61
CA ASN A 22 6.62 1.88 3.94
C ASN A 22 6.65 0.38 4.20
N TYR A 23 5.68 -0.11 4.96
CA TYR A 23 5.56 -1.53 5.20
C TYR A 23 4.89 -2.24 4.01
N SER A 24 3.86 -1.61 3.44
CA SER A 24 3.01 -2.23 2.41
C SER A 24 3.52 -2.04 0.99
N LEU A 25 3.99 -0.84 0.64
CA LEU A 25 4.38 -0.51 -0.72
C LEU A 25 5.84 -0.89 -0.97
N ASP A 26 6.13 -1.48 -2.13
CA ASP A 26 7.49 -1.70 -2.63
C ASP A 26 8.07 -0.37 -3.16
N SER A 27 8.21 0.61 -2.28
CA SER A 27 8.76 1.93 -2.59
C SER A 27 9.20 2.65 -1.33
N SER A 28 10.29 3.41 -1.40
CA SER A 28 10.69 4.39 -0.38
C SER A 28 10.33 5.84 -0.76
N SER A 29 9.63 6.05 -1.87
CA SER A 29 9.32 7.39 -2.39
C SER A 29 8.14 8.02 -1.66
N LEU A 30 8.35 9.24 -1.14
CA LEU A 30 7.28 10.07 -0.58
C LEU A 30 6.19 10.39 -1.63
N ASP A 31 6.57 10.60 -2.88
CA ASP A 31 5.59 10.92 -3.93
C ASP A 31 4.67 9.72 -4.18
N ARG A 32 5.19 8.49 -4.09
CA ARG A 32 4.36 7.29 -4.16
C ARG A 32 3.42 7.13 -2.98
N VAL A 33 3.83 7.56 -1.79
CA VAL A 33 2.94 7.61 -0.63
C VAL A 33 1.84 8.63 -0.83
N LYS A 34 2.14 9.81 -1.41
CA LYS A 34 1.11 10.80 -1.76
C LYS A 34 0.14 10.25 -2.80
N ASP A 35 0.64 9.62 -3.86
CA ASP A 35 -0.19 9.00 -4.89
C ASP A 35 -1.15 7.98 -4.26
N ALA A 36 -0.67 7.15 -3.32
CA ALA A 36 -1.50 6.19 -2.61
C ALA A 36 -2.54 6.84 -1.68
N ILE A 37 -2.19 7.95 -1.01
CA ILE A 37 -3.13 8.69 -0.16
C ILE A 37 -4.22 9.39 -1.00
N ASP A 38 -3.86 9.87 -2.18
CA ASP A 38 -4.77 10.58 -3.08
C ASP A 38 -5.62 9.63 -3.95
N ASP A 39 -5.27 8.34 -4.01
CA ASP A 39 -6.01 7.31 -4.76
C ASP A 39 -7.19 6.76 -3.95
N LYS A 40 -8.41 6.95 -4.46
CA LYS A 40 -9.64 6.50 -3.81
C LYS A 40 -9.75 4.99 -3.61
N ASP A 41 -9.01 4.20 -4.39
CA ASP A 41 -9.04 2.74 -4.32
C ASP A 41 -8.01 2.20 -3.32
N ILE A 42 -7.27 3.07 -2.64
CA ILE A 42 -6.28 2.71 -1.61
C ILE A 42 -6.65 3.37 -0.28
N THR A 43 -6.74 2.57 0.78
CA THR A 43 -6.88 3.08 2.14
C THR A 43 -5.53 3.05 2.85
N VAL A 44 -4.97 4.23 3.13
CA VAL A 44 -3.70 4.39 3.82
C VAL A 44 -3.91 4.76 5.28
N TYR A 45 -3.25 4.02 6.17
CA TYR A 45 -3.05 4.38 7.57
C TYR A 45 -1.60 4.82 7.77
N ALA A 46 -1.39 5.92 8.48
CA ALA A 46 -0.06 6.43 8.76
C ALA A 46 0.10 6.78 10.24
N GLU A 47 1.19 6.31 10.83
CA GLU A 47 1.60 6.67 12.19
C GLU A 47 2.69 7.72 12.10
N VAL A 48 2.45 8.87 12.74
CA VAL A 48 3.38 9.99 12.73
C VAL A 48 3.98 10.14 14.11
N ARG A 49 5.30 10.00 14.19
CA ARG A 49 6.07 10.33 15.38
C ARG A 49 6.50 11.78 15.33
N LEU A 50 6.26 12.49 16.42
CA LEU A 50 6.76 13.85 16.61
C LEU A 50 7.96 13.85 17.57
N THR A 51 8.88 14.78 17.37
CA THR A 51 9.90 15.14 18.35
C THR A 51 9.25 15.90 19.52
N GLU A 52 10.01 16.11 20.61
CA GLU A 52 9.59 16.95 21.74
C GLU A 52 9.26 18.40 21.33
N LYS A 53 9.74 18.86 20.17
CA LYS A 53 9.45 20.19 19.61
C LYS A 53 8.28 20.17 18.61
N GLU A 54 7.46 19.12 18.63
CA GLU A 54 6.30 18.92 17.74
C GLU A 54 6.65 18.89 16.25
N GLN A 55 7.90 18.56 15.92
CA GLN A 55 8.33 18.38 14.53
C GLN A 55 8.16 16.92 14.11
N VAL A 56 7.74 16.66 12.88
CA VAL A 56 7.65 15.29 12.35
C VAL A 56 9.06 14.68 12.30
N ASP A 57 9.23 13.55 13.00
CA ASP A 57 10.47 12.77 13.09
C ASP A 57 10.42 11.57 12.14
N ARG A 58 9.34 10.79 12.22
CA ARG A 58 9.14 9.56 11.44
C ARG A 58 7.69 9.40 11.02
N ILE A 59 7.49 8.82 9.84
CA ILE A 59 6.18 8.37 9.38
C ILE A 59 6.27 6.90 9.00
N ASN A 60 5.46 6.07 9.65
CA ASN A 60 5.22 4.70 9.26
C ASN A 60 3.94 4.65 8.42
N VAL A 61 3.99 4.03 7.25
CA VAL A 61 2.87 3.97 6.32
C VAL A 61 2.46 2.53 6.10
N TYR A 62 1.15 2.30 6.21
CA TYR A 62 0.49 1.02 6.05
C TYR A 62 -0.68 1.19 5.09
N VAL A 63 -0.86 0.24 4.19
CA VAL A 63 -2.09 0.11 3.41
C VAL A 63 -2.99 -0.85 4.17
N GLN A 64 -4.22 -0.42 4.45
CA GLN A 64 -5.23 -1.24 5.12
C GLN A 64 -6.07 -2.02 4.13
N ASP A 65 -6.32 -1.43 2.97
CA ASP A 65 -7.15 -1.98 1.91
C ASP A 65 -6.70 -1.38 0.57
N ALA A 66 -6.75 -2.18 -0.49
CA ALA A 66 -6.46 -1.73 -1.84
C ALA A 66 -7.32 -2.49 -2.84
N GLU A 67 -7.86 -1.79 -3.83
CA GLU A 67 -8.69 -2.35 -4.89
C GLU A 67 -8.14 -1.97 -6.26
N GLY A 68 -8.28 -2.87 -7.23
CA GLY A 68 -7.79 -2.60 -8.58
C GLY A 68 -7.87 -3.81 -9.50
N LYS A 69 -7.16 -3.72 -10.61
CA LYS A 69 -7.00 -4.78 -11.60
C LYS A 69 -5.70 -5.51 -11.33
N PHE A 70 -5.76 -6.82 -11.09
CA PHE A 70 -4.57 -7.63 -10.89
C PHE A 70 -3.66 -7.57 -12.13
N GLU A 71 -2.37 -7.29 -11.93
CA GLU A 71 -1.38 -7.19 -13.01
C GLU A 71 -0.34 -8.33 -12.91
N GLU A 72 0.26 -8.54 -11.74
CA GLU A 72 1.38 -9.49 -11.59
C GLU A 72 1.51 -9.99 -10.14
N PHE A 73 1.93 -11.24 -9.98
CA PHE A 73 2.58 -11.72 -8.75
C PHE A 73 4.01 -12.14 -9.08
N ASN A 74 4.97 -11.49 -8.45
CA ASN A 74 6.38 -11.79 -8.60
C ASN A 74 6.84 -12.61 -7.39
N GLU A 75 6.97 -13.93 -7.59
CA GLU A 75 7.31 -14.88 -6.53
C GLU A 75 8.74 -14.67 -6.01
N ASP A 76 9.69 -14.33 -6.88
CA ASP A 76 11.09 -14.09 -6.50
C ASP A 76 11.24 -12.85 -5.60
N LYS A 77 10.40 -11.83 -5.82
CA LYS A 77 10.42 -10.59 -5.05
C LYS A 77 9.39 -10.54 -3.92
N ASN A 78 8.52 -11.54 -3.80
CA ASN A 78 7.37 -11.52 -2.89
C ASN A 78 6.54 -10.23 -3.02
N THR A 79 6.14 -9.91 -4.26
CA THR A 79 5.33 -8.72 -4.52
C THR A 79 4.12 -9.00 -5.40
N VAL A 80 3.03 -8.27 -5.15
CA VAL A 80 1.83 -8.26 -5.99
C VAL A 80 1.62 -6.86 -6.55
N ARG A 81 1.28 -6.76 -7.83
CA ARG A 81 0.99 -5.49 -8.49
C ARG A 81 -0.45 -5.41 -8.96
N ILE A 82 -1.06 -4.25 -8.75
CA ILE A 82 -2.39 -3.91 -9.29
C ILE A 82 -2.34 -2.57 -10.03
N ILE A 83 -3.34 -2.37 -10.88
CA ILE A 83 -3.67 -1.08 -11.49
C ILE A 83 -5.00 -0.59 -10.91
N THR A 84 -5.01 0.55 -10.22
CA THR A 84 -6.24 1.14 -9.66
C THR A 84 -7.11 1.73 -10.77
N ALA A 85 -8.35 2.14 -10.47
CA ALA A 85 -9.24 2.72 -11.48
C ALA A 85 -8.74 4.07 -12.01
N SER A 86 -7.88 4.78 -11.25
CA SER A 86 -7.20 6.00 -11.67
C SER A 86 -6.06 5.75 -12.68
N GLY A 87 -5.70 4.49 -12.91
CA GLY A 87 -4.57 4.09 -13.75
C GLY A 87 -3.23 4.02 -13.01
N ASN A 88 -3.21 4.29 -11.69
CA ASN A 88 -1.99 4.16 -10.90
C ASN A 88 -1.60 2.70 -10.74
N ARG A 89 -0.30 2.42 -10.89
CA ARG A 89 0.29 1.11 -10.64
C ARG A 89 0.93 1.10 -9.26
N PHE A 90 0.45 0.21 -8.39
CA PHE A 90 1.02 -0.02 -7.06
C PHE A 90 1.52 -1.45 -6.93
N THR A 91 2.73 -1.59 -6.41
CA THR A 91 3.36 -2.87 -6.06
C THR A 91 3.37 -2.99 -4.54
N PHE A 92 2.89 -4.11 -4.01
CA PHE A 92 2.75 -4.37 -2.59
C PHE A 92 3.65 -5.52 -2.15
N ASN A 93 4.32 -5.36 -1.02
CA ASN A 93 5.16 -6.37 -0.38
C ASN A 93 4.31 -7.47 0.27
N THR A 94 4.78 -8.70 0.20
CA THR A 94 4.20 -9.85 0.90
C THR A 94 5.27 -10.47 1.82
N ALA A 95 4.86 -11.00 2.97
CA ALA A 95 5.78 -11.74 3.85
C ALA A 95 6.06 -13.15 3.32
N THR A 96 5.01 -13.76 2.79
CA THR A 96 4.97 -15.09 2.19
C THR A 96 4.08 -15.02 0.95
N LYS A 97 3.97 -16.12 0.20
CA LYS A 97 3.02 -16.21 -0.91
C LYS A 97 1.59 -15.96 -0.40
N PRO A 98 0.91 -14.86 -0.83
CA PRO A 98 -0.43 -14.56 -0.35
C PRO A 98 -1.44 -15.57 -0.89
N THR A 99 -2.58 -15.68 -0.22
CA THR A 99 -3.69 -16.47 -0.75
C THR A 99 -4.35 -15.73 -1.90
N ILE A 100 -4.83 -16.47 -2.91
CA ILE A 100 -5.55 -15.92 -4.06
C ILE A 100 -6.83 -16.70 -4.30
N ASN A 101 -7.94 -15.98 -4.42
CA ASN A 101 -9.24 -16.53 -4.77
C ASN A 101 -9.97 -15.55 -5.69
N ILE A 102 -9.98 -15.85 -7.00
CA ILE A 102 -10.60 -14.99 -8.00
C ILE A 102 -11.60 -15.79 -8.82
N SER A 103 -12.80 -15.25 -9.00
CA SER A 103 -13.86 -15.87 -9.80
C SER A 103 -13.40 -16.19 -11.23
N GLY A 104 -13.59 -17.45 -11.64
CA GLY A 104 -13.15 -17.96 -12.94
C GLY A 104 -11.66 -18.27 -13.05
N VAL A 105 -10.91 -18.23 -11.95
CA VAL A 105 -9.53 -18.73 -11.84
C VAL A 105 -9.54 -19.89 -10.85
N ALA A 106 -8.80 -20.96 -11.15
CA ALA A 106 -8.65 -22.06 -10.20
C ALA A 106 -8.03 -21.55 -8.89
N SER A 107 -8.59 -21.94 -7.74
CA SER A 107 -8.18 -21.46 -6.42
C SER A 107 -6.67 -21.66 -6.20
N GLY A 108 -6.01 -20.64 -5.62
CA GLY A 108 -4.57 -20.67 -5.35
C GLY A 108 -3.67 -20.52 -6.59
N LYS A 109 -4.23 -20.31 -7.80
CA LYS A 109 -3.44 -20.14 -9.03
C LYS A 109 -3.19 -18.67 -9.34
N TRP A 110 -1.90 -18.36 -9.46
CA TRP A 110 -1.39 -17.10 -10.00
C TRP A 110 -1.02 -17.33 -11.47
N ASN A 111 -1.89 -16.95 -12.40
CA ASN A 111 -1.67 -17.17 -13.82
C ASN A 111 -2.37 -16.08 -14.65
N ASP A 112 -2.22 -16.15 -15.97
CA ASP A 112 -2.74 -15.15 -16.90
C ASP A 112 -4.26 -14.97 -16.85
N LEU A 113 -5.02 -15.95 -16.34
CA LEU A 113 -6.47 -15.82 -16.17
C LEU A 113 -6.84 -14.83 -15.05
N ALA A 114 -5.93 -14.56 -14.11
CA ALA A 114 -6.13 -13.55 -13.08
C ALA A 114 -5.92 -12.13 -13.61
N VAL A 115 -5.09 -11.96 -14.64
CA VAL A 115 -4.68 -10.63 -15.14
C VAL A 115 -5.90 -9.86 -15.64
N GLY A 116 -6.03 -8.61 -15.19
CA GLY A 116 -7.16 -7.73 -15.52
C GLY A 116 -8.47 -8.04 -14.78
N LYS A 117 -8.49 -9.03 -13.88
CA LYS A 117 -9.64 -9.22 -12.98
C LYS A 117 -9.61 -8.19 -11.86
N SER A 118 -10.80 -7.73 -11.46
CA SER A 118 -10.93 -6.84 -10.31
C SER A 118 -10.60 -7.62 -9.05
N VAL A 119 -9.77 -7.06 -8.18
CA VAL A 119 -9.37 -7.68 -6.93
C VAL A 119 -9.38 -6.66 -5.79
N LYS A 120 -9.62 -7.17 -4.59
CA LYS A 120 -9.43 -6.51 -3.31
C LYS A 120 -8.28 -7.19 -2.58
N LEU A 121 -7.39 -6.37 -2.02
CA LEU A 121 -6.21 -6.79 -1.29
C LEU A 121 -6.43 -6.59 0.21
N THR A 122 -6.09 -7.59 1.02
CA THR A 122 -6.10 -7.46 2.49
C THR A 122 -4.71 -7.62 3.08
N PHE A 123 -4.42 -6.84 4.12
CA PHE A 123 -3.09 -6.75 4.72
C PHE A 123 -3.11 -7.29 6.16
N ASN A 124 -1.97 -7.81 6.61
CA ASN A 124 -1.78 -8.22 8.00
C ASN A 124 -1.48 -7.01 8.91
N SER A 125 -1.30 -7.25 10.21
CA SER A 125 -0.99 -6.20 11.19
C SER A 125 0.33 -5.47 10.92
N ASP A 126 1.25 -6.10 10.20
CA ASP A 126 2.55 -5.53 9.85
C ASP A 126 2.47 -4.75 8.53
N GLY A 127 1.28 -4.63 7.93
CA GLY A 127 1.06 -3.96 6.65
C GLY A 127 1.48 -4.77 5.43
N LEU A 128 1.82 -6.05 5.56
CA LEU A 128 2.18 -6.91 4.43
C LEU A 128 0.94 -7.58 3.84
N LEU A 129 0.91 -7.70 2.51
CA LEU A 129 -0.21 -8.29 1.79
C LEU A 129 -0.39 -9.76 2.19
N LYS A 130 -1.63 -10.10 2.56
CA LYS A 130 -2.03 -11.42 3.06
C LYS A 130 -2.91 -12.18 2.06
N SER A 131 -3.90 -11.53 1.45
CA SER A 131 -4.81 -12.18 0.49
C SER A 131 -5.22 -11.26 -0.66
N VAL A 132 -5.60 -11.90 -1.76
CA VAL A 132 -6.16 -11.31 -2.98
C VAL A 132 -7.48 -12.00 -3.31
N GLU A 133 -8.56 -11.23 -3.36
CA GLU A 133 -9.92 -11.74 -3.57
C GLU A 133 -10.62 -11.01 -4.73
N GLY A 134 -11.39 -11.70 -5.57
CA GLY A 134 -12.10 -11.09 -6.72
C GLY A 134 -13.02 -12.01 -7.52
#